data_AF-A0A8J2WDS5-F1
#
_entry.id   AF-A0A8J2WDS5-F1
#
_cell.length_a   1.000
_cell.length_b   1.000
_cell.length_c   1.000
_cell.angle_alpha   90.00
_cell.angle_beta   90.00
_cell.angle_gamma   90.00
#
_symmetry.space_group_name_H-M   'P 1'
#
loop_
_entity.id
_entity.type
_entity.pdbx_description
1 polymer ?
#
loop_
_entity_poly.entity_id
_entity_poly.type
_entity_poly.pdbx_seq_one_letter_code
_entity_poly.pdbx_strand_id
1 'polypeptide(L)'
;MRMITMRIKDYATAFLAATGVTLPPLQYVAPAGSSKVEPGTTPAQDVTLTYATVDALAAACGASRLDGGMHFTGAVAAGEALCAGIGTAGFEYASDLIGGEW
;
A
#
# COMPACT_ATOMS: atom_id res chain seq x y z
N MET A 1 6.45 9.01 -12.30
CA MET A 1 6.97 8.10 -11.26
C MET A 1 5.83 7.19 -10.82
N ARG A 2 5.99 5.87 -10.99
CA ARG A 2 4.91 4.87 -11.06
C ARG A 2 4.43 4.46 -9.65
N MET A 3 3.12 4.38 -9.41
CA MET A 3 2.57 4.01 -8.09
C MET A 3 2.78 2.52 -7.81
N ILE A 4 3.72 2.22 -6.90
CA ILE A 4 4.11 0.86 -6.48
C ILE A 4 2.99 0.17 -5.67
N THR A 5 2.16 0.94 -4.97
CA THR A 5 1.24 0.42 -3.94
C THR A 5 0.00 -0.27 -4.47
N MET A 6 -0.54 0.18 -5.62
CA MET A 6 -1.68 -0.48 -6.29
C MET A 6 -1.34 -1.91 -6.72
N ARG A 7 -0.11 -2.15 -7.18
CA ARG A 7 0.36 -3.48 -7.59
C ARG A 7 0.47 -4.45 -6.42
N ILE A 8 0.99 -3.95 -5.29
CA ILE A 8 1.10 -4.73 -4.06
C ILE A 8 -0.28 -5.08 -3.52
N LYS A 9 -1.24 -4.15 -3.58
CA LYS A 9 -2.61 -4.37 -3.15
C LYS A 9 -3.25 -5.54 -3.89
N ASP A 10 -3.29 -5.49 -5.23
CA ASP A 10 -3.96 -6.52 -6.03
C ASP A 10 -3.29 -7.90 -5.86
N TYR A 11 -1.95 -7.95 -5.83
CA TYR A 11 -1.21 -9.18 -5.58
C TYR A 11 -1.54 -9.75 -4.19
N ALA A 12 -1.46 -8.91 -3.15
CA ALA A 12 -1.71 -9.34 -1.78
C ALA A 12 -3.15 -9.83 -1.61
N THR A 13 -4.13 -9.13 -2.19
CA THR A 13 -5.54 -9.56 -2.14
C THR A 13 -5.72 -10.92 -2.83
N ALA A 14 -5.10 -11.14 -4.00
CA ALA A 14 -5.15 -12.43 -4.68
C ALA A 14 -4.49 -13.55 -3.86
N PHE A 15 -3.34 -13.28 -3.24
CA PHE A 15 -2.66 -14.22 -2.34
C PHE A 15 -3.49 -14.59 -1.11
N LEU A 16 -4.09 -13.60 -0.44
CA LEU A 16 -4.93 -13.84 0.74
C LEU A 16 -6.16 -14.67 0.37
N ALA A 17 -6.76 -14.41 -0.80
CA ALA A 17 -7.87 -15.21 -1.31
C ALA A 17 -7.47 -16.66 -1.62
N ALA A 18 -6.28 -16.88 -2.21
CA ALA A 18 -5.79 -18.20 -2.55
C ALA A 18 -5.38 -19.04 -1.32
N THR A 19 -4.79 -18.42 -0.30
CA THR A 19 -4.28 -19.10 0.89
C THR A 19 -5.29 -19.19 2.04
N GLY A 20 -6.34 -18.37 2.02
CA GLY A 20 -7.25 -18.20 3.15
C GLY A 20 -6.63 -17.52 4.37
N VAL A 21 -5.39 -17.02 4.26
CA VAL A 21 -4.72 -16.29 5.34
C VAL A 21 -5.50 -15.00 5.62
N THR A 22 -5.76 -14.76 6.89
CA THR A 22 -6.32 -13.48 7.36
C THR A 22 -5.23 -12.66 8.01
N LEU A 23 -5.03 -11.44 7.52
CA LEU A 23 -4.06 -10.52 8.12
C LEU A 23 -4.67 -9.80 9.34
N PRO A 24 -3.90 -9.59 10.42
CA PRO A 24 -4.27 -8.61 11.43
C PRO A 24 -4.19 -7.19 10.84
N PRO A 25 -4.76 -6.18 11.53
CA PRO A 25 -4.59 -4.79 11.12
C PRO A 25 -3.11 -4.42 10.96
N LEU A 26 -2.79 -3.78 9.84
CA LEU A 26 -1.45 -3.29 9.53
C LEU A 26 -1.20 -2.04 10.36
N GLN A 27 -0.14 -2.06 11.16
CA GLN A 27 0.18 -0.98 12.09
C GLN A 27 1.61 -0.50 11.91
N TYR A 28 1.79 0.82 11.98
CA TYR A 28 3.09 1.46 12.02
C TYR A 28 3.06 2.55 13.08
N VAL A 29 4.04 2.53 13.99
CA VAL A 29 4.26 3.61 14.95
C VAL A 29 5.30 4.55 14.37
N ALA A 30 4.94 5.81 14.18
CA ALA A 30 5.84 6.90 13.87
C ALA A 30 6.24 7.59 15.20
N PRO A 31 7.47 7.37 15.71
CA PRO A 31 7.86 7.94 16.99
C PRO A 31 7.93 9.47 16.95
N ALA A 32 7.84 10.10 18.13
CA ALA A 32 8.01 11.54 18.27
C ALA A 32 9.34 12.03 17.65
N GLY A 33 9.29 13.11 16.87
CA GLY A 33 10.45 13.72 16.22
C GLY A 33 11.11 12.88 15.11
N SER A 34 10.50 11.76 14.70
CA SER A 34 11.09 10.81 13.74
C SER A 34 11.00 11.25 12.26
N SER A 35 10.33 12.36 11.96
CA SER A 35 10.25 12.89 10.60
C SER A 35 11.63 13.20 10.04
N LYS A 36 11.90 12.77 8.80
CA LYS A 36 13.12 13.15 8.07
C LYS A 36 13.05 14.56 7.48
N VAL A 37 11.84 15.10 7.31
CA VAL A 37 11.61 16.44 6.75
C VAL A 37 11.69 17.50 7.85
N GLU A 38 11.18 17.18 9.05
CA GLU A 38 11.20 18.06 10.23
C GLU A 38 11.76 17.30 11.46
N PRO A 39 13.07 17.00 11.48
CA PRO A 39 13.66 16.15 12.52
C PRO A 39 13.56 16.76 13.92
N GLY A 40 13.30 15.91 14.91
CA GLY A 40 13.19 16.31 16.32
C GLY A 40 11.94 17.13 16.67
N THR A 41 11.10 17.45 15.68
CA THR A 41 9.88 18.27 15.87
C THR A 41 8.62 17.49 15.52
N THR A 42 8.60 16.82 14.36
CA THR A 42 7.41 16.14 13.85
C THR A 42 7.59 14.63 13.86
N PRO A 43 6.59 13.83 14.28
CA PRO A 43 5.39 14.24 15.02
C PRO A 43 5.73 14.70 16.46
N ALA A 44 4.90 15.53 17.08
CA ALA A 44 5.15 16.04 18.44
C ALA A 44 5.07 14.95 19.54
N GLN A 45 4.40 13.84 19.24
CA GLN A 45 4.26 12.66 20.08
C GLN A 45 4.20 11.44 19.16
N ASP A 46 4.32 10.23 19.72
CA ASP A 46 4.15 9.01 18.94
C ASP A 46 2.78 8.97 18.26
N VAL A 47 2.76 8.64 16.96
CA VAL A 47 1.54 8.49 16.17
C VAL A 47 1.45 7.06 15.67
N THR A 48 0.37 6.38 16.00
CA THR A 48 0.07 5.04 15.47
C THR A 48 -0.83 5.16 14.24
N LEU A 49 -0.33 4.70 13.10
CA LEU A 49 -1.10 4.52 11.87
C LEU A 49 -1.62 3.08 11.83
N THR A 50 -2.95 2.93 11.70
CA THR A 50 -3.61 1.62 11.69
C THR A 50 -4.48 1.48 10.46
N TYR A 51 -4.31 0.40 9.70
CA TYR A 51 -5.10 0.07 8.52
C TYR A 51 -5.70 -1.33 8.66
N ALA A 52 -7.02 -1.43 8.62
CA ALA A 52 -7.74 -2.69 8.83
C ALA A 52 -7.53 -3.70 7.69
N THR A 53 -7.32 -3.20 6.47
CA THR A 53 -7.17 -4.02 5.26
C THR A 53 -6.05 -3.50 4.37
N VAL A 54 -5.58 -4.35 3.44
CA VAL A 54 -4.63 -3.94 2.41
C VAL A 54 -5.21 -2.84 1.51
N ASP A 55 -6.52 -2.88 1.24
CA ASP A 55 -7.20 -1.82 0.49
C ASP A 55 -7.18 -0.47 1.23
N ALA A 56 -7.41 -0.47 2.54
CA ALA A 56 -7.34 0.74 3.35
C ALA A 56 -5.93 1.35 3.34
N LEU A 57 -4.90 0.49 3.43
CA LEU A 57 -3.51 0.93 3.31
C LEU A 57 -3.22 1.50 1.92
N ALA A 58 -3.71 0.87 0.85
CA ALA A 58 -3.51 1.35 -0.52
C ALA A 58 -4.18 2.71 -0.76
N ALA A 59 -5.40 2.90 -0.25
CA ALA A 59 -6.12 4.18 -0.30
C ALA A 59 -5.36 5.29 0.43
N ALA A 60 -4.88 5.01 1.65
CA ALA A 60 -4.06 5.96 2.41
C ALA A 60 -2.74 6.30 1.70
N CYS A 61 -2.13 5.32 1.03
CA CYS A 61 -0.95 5.58 0.22
C CYS A 61 -1.24 6.53 -0.95
N GLY A 62 -2.37 6.35 -1.65
CA GLY A 62 -2.82 7.27 -2.69
C GLY A 62 -3.02 8.69 -2.14
N ALA A 63 -3.74 8.82 -1.03
CA ALA A 63 -3.99 10.10 -0.34
C ALA A 63 -2.69 10.81 0.06
N SER A 64 -1.71 10.08 0.60
CA SER A 64 -0.42 10.63 1.02
C SER A 64 0.35 11.36 -0.10
N ARG A 65 0.06 11.04 -1.36
CA ARG A 65 0.66 11.71 -2.52
C ARG A 65 0.15 13.14 -2.69
N LEU A 66 -1.09 13.38 -2.29
CA LEU A 66 -1.73 14.69 -2.26
C LEU A 66 -1.28 15.45 -1.00
N ASP A 67 -1.30 14.79 0.15
CA ASP A 67 -0.88 15.40 1.43
C ASP A 67 0.57 15.90 1.37
N GLY A 68 1.46 15.12 0.75
CA GLY A 68 2.85 15.50 0.52
C GLY A 68 3.08 16.49 -0.63
N GLY A 69 2.02 16.96 -1.31
CA GLY A 69 2.12 17.91 -2.41
C GLY A 69 2.83 17.38 -3.67
N MET A 70 2.95 16.07 -3.83
CA MET A 70 3.70 15.44 -4.93
C MET A 70 2.88 15.20 -6.20
N HIS A 71 1.55 15.13 -6.07
CA HIS A 71 0.63 14.79 -7.18
C HIS A 71 -0.62 15.67 -7.16
N PHE A 72 -1.21 15.85 -8.33
CA PHE A 72 -2.56 16.42 -8.47
C PHE A 72 -3.62 15.34 -8.23
N THR A 73 -4.82 15.72 -7.78
CA THR A 73 -5.92 14.78 -7.46
C THR A 73 -6.21 13.81 -8.61
N GLY A 74 -6.29 14.30 -9.86
CA GLY A 74 -6.53 13.45 -11.02
C GLY A 74 -5.40 12.46 -11.34
N ALA A 75 -4.17 12.73 -10.90
CA ALA A 75 -3.02 11.86 -11.14
C ALA A 75 -3.10 10.57 -10.31
N VAL A 76 -3.76 10.60 -9.15
CA VAL A 76 -3.98 9.41 -8.33
C VAL A 76 -4.88 8.44 -9.10
N ALA A 77 -6.12 8.83 -9.40
CA ALA A 77 -7.07 7.97 -10.13
C ALA A 77 -6.52 7.47 -11.48
N ALA A 78 -5.85 8.33 -12.24
CA ALA A 78 -5.23 7.93 -13.51
C ALA A 78 -4.12 6.88 -13.32
N GLY A 79 -3.31 7.01 -12.26
CA GLY A 79 -2.27 6.04 -11.94
C GLY A 79 -2.82 4.71 -11.44
N GLU A 80 -3.94 4.72 -10.72
CA GLU A 80 -4.67 3.50 -10.33
C GLU A 80 -5.17 2.76 -11.57
N ALA A 81 -5.88 3.47 -12.46
CA ALA A 81 -6.38 2.91 -13.71
C ALA A 81 -5.26 2.34 -14.59
N LEU A 82 -4.12 3.04 -14.68
CA LEU A 82 -2.96 2.59 -15.45
C LEU A 82 -2.35 1.29 -14.91
N CYS A 83 -2.38 1.08 -13.59
CA CYS A 83 -1.75 -0.07 -12.94
C CYS A 83 -2.71 -1.23 -12.67
N ALA A 84 -4.00 -1.07 -12.96
CA ALA A 84 -5.02 -2.08 -12.72
C ALA A 84 -4.63 -3.43 -13.34
N GLY A 85 -4.76 -4.51 -12.55
CA GLY A 85 -4.51 -5.88 -12.99
C GLY A 85 -3.04 -6.31 -13.03
N ILE A 86 -2.07 -5.40 -12.90
CA ILE A 86 -0.64 -5.77 -12.87
C ILE A 86 -0.33 -6.67 -11.66
N GLY A 87 -0.92 -6.39 -10.49
CA GLY A 87 -0.71 -7.20 -9.31
C GLY A 87 -1.31 -8.60 -9.44
N THR A 88 -2.51 -8.71 -10.01
CA THR A 88 -3.15 -9.99 -10.33
C THR A 88 -2.31 -10.81 -11.30
N ALA A 89 -1.85 -10.22 -12.40
CA ALA A 89 -0.98 -10.90 -13.36
C ALA A 89 0.34 -11.36 -12.72
N GLY A 90 0.89 -10.56 -11.79
CA GLY A 90 2.07 -10.94 -11.01
C GLY A 90 1.81 -12.15 -10.11
N PHE A 91 0.64 -12.21 -9.47
CA PHE A 91 0.23 -13.34 -8.63
C PHE A 91 0.01 -14.60 -9.45
N GLU A 92 -0.68 -14.50 -10.59
CA GLU A 92 -0.91 -15.62 -11.51
C GLU A 92 0.42 -16.20 -12.01
N TYR A 93 1.35 -15.32 -12.41
CA TYR A 93 2.67 -15.76 -12.84
C TYR A 93 3.46 -16.45 -11.72
N ALA A 94 3.43 -15.89 -10.51
CA ALA A 94 4.07 -16.53 -9.36
C ALA A 94 3.43 -17.88 -9.03
N SER A 95 2.10 -17.98 -9.17
CA SER A 95 1.34 -19.22 -8.96
C SER A 95 1.75 -20.30 -9.97
N ASP A 96 1.87 -19.94 -11.24
CA ASP A 96 2.31 -20.86 -12.30
C ASP A 96 3.72 -21.40 -12.03
N LEU A 97 4.64 -20.53 -11.61
CA LEU A 97 6.02 -20.93 -11.29
C LEU A 97 6.13 -21.93 -10.15
N ILE A 98 5.19 -21.92 -9.20
CA ILE A 98 5.16 -22.85 -8.06
C ILE A 98 4.16 -23.99 -8.25
N GLY A 99 3.56 -24.14 -9.43
CA GLY A 99 2.58 -25.19 -9.72
C GLY A 99 1.22 -25.01 -9.04
N GLY A 100 0.90 -23.80 -8.58
CA GLY A 100 -0.35 -23.47 -7.89
C GLY A 100 -0.38 -23.86 -6.41
N GLU A 101 0.75 -24.30 -5.84
CA GLU A 101 0.87 -24.69 -4.44
C GLU A 101 1.19 -23.47 -3.56
N TRP A 102 0.17 -22.91 -2.90
CA TRP A 102 0.30 -21.79 -1.96
C TRP A 102 0.04 -22.19 -0.50
#